data_AF-A0A7J4NKQ7-F1
#
_entry.id   AF-A0A7J4NKQ7-F1
#
_cell.length_a   1.000
_cell.length_b   1.000
_cell.length_c   1.000
_cell.angle_alpha   90.00
_cell.angle_beta   90.00
_cell.angle_gamma   90.00
#
_symmetry.space_group_name_H-M   'P 1'
#
loop_
_entity.id
_entity.type
_entity.pdbx_description
1 polymer ?
#
loop_
_entity_poly.entity_id
_entity_poly.type
_entity_poly.pdbx_seq_one_letter_code
_entity_poly.pdbx_strand_id
1 'polypeptide(L)' 'PSGLRLGVQELTRVGMGIDQMKDVASLYARVLLKCEEPASVKADVRALKGEHQTVQYCFEPGPAYP' A
#
# COMPACT_ATOMS: atom_id res chain seq x y z
N PRO A 1 -19.08 5.32 -16.68
CA PRO A 1 -17.91 4.39 -16.62
C PRO A 1 -17.75 3.81 -15.20
N SER A 2 -17.79 2.48 -15.04
CA SER A 2 -17.84 1.79 -13.74
C SER A 2 -16.54 1.03 -13.39
N GLY A 3 -15.37 1.66 -13.59
CA GLY A 3 -14.06 1.05 -13.33
C GLY A 3 -13.22 1.84 -12.33
N LEU A 4 -12.32 1.14 -11.63
CA LEU A 4 -11.33 1.74 -10.73
C LEU A 4 -9.94 1.71 -11.39
N ARG A 5 -9.20 2.81 -11.30
CA ARG A 5 -7.79 2.88 -11.72
C ARG A 5 -6.91 3.00 -10.49
N LEU A 6 -5.95 2.08 -10.35
CA LEU A 6 -4.98 2.05 -9.27
C LEU A 6 -3.61 2.48 -9.80
N GLY A 7 -2.87 3.26 -9.02
CA GLY A 7 -1.51 3.67 -9.31
C GLY A 7 -0.56 3.22 -8.20
N VAL A 8 0.61 2.71 -8.56
CA VAL A 8 1.60 2.16 -7.63
C VAL A 8 2.80 3.09 -7.42
N GLN A 9 2.83 4.24 -8.09
CA GLN A 9 4.00 5.12 -8.15
C GLN A 9 4.49 5.59 -6.79
N GLU A 10 3.58 5.84 -5.83
CA GLU A 10 3.96 6.26 -4.48
C GLU A 10 4.48 5.08 -3.67
N LEU A 11 3.81 3.92 -3.75
CA LEU A 11 4.22 2.70 -3.07
C LEU A 11 5.61 2.26 -3.54
N THR A 12 5.85 2.28 -4.85
CA THR A 12 7.19 2.04 -5.41
C THR A 12 8.18 3.08 -4.90
N ARG A 13 7.81 4.36 -4.82
CA ARG A 13 8.70 5.41 -4.31
C ARG A 13 9.12 5.22 -2.85
N VAL A 14 8.33 4.53 -2.02
CA VAL A 14 8.71 4.16 -0.65
C VAL A 14 9.34 2.76 -0.53
N GLY A 15 9.68 2.14 -1.66
CA GLY A 15 10.42 0.88 -1.72
C GLY A 15 9.55 -0.38 -1.69
N MET A 16 8.23 -0.28 -1.91
CA MET A 16 7.39 -1.47 -2.05
C MET A 16 7.64 -2.16 -3.39
N GLY A 17 7.90 -3.46 -3.35
CA GLY A 17 8.15 -4.32 -4.49
C GLY A 17 7.00 -5.27 -4.81
N ILE A 18 7.30 -6.34 -5.55
CA ILE A 18 6.32 -7.31 -6.05
C ILE A 18 5.57 -8.00 -4.91
N ASP A 19 6.25 -8.35 -3.83
CA ASP A 19 5.63 -9.07 -2.72
C ASP A 19 4.65 -8.18 -1.95
N GLN A 20 5.02 -6.93 -1.68
CA GLN A 20 4.08 -5.95 -1.10
C GLN A 20 2.87 -5.71 -2.01
N MET A 21 3.01 -5.77 -3.34
CA MET A 21 1.85 -5.65 -4.23
C MET A 21 0.88 -6.83 -4.10
N LYS A 22 1.37 -8.04 -3.78
CA LYS A 22 0.49 -9.19 -3.47
C LYS A 22 -0.28 -8.94 -2.18
N ASP A 23 0.37 -8.37 -1.17
CA ASP A 23 -0.27 -8.02 0.10
C ASP A 23 -1.34 -6.93 -0.09
N VAL A 24 -1.03 -5.88 -0.87
CA VAL A 24 -1.99 -4.84 -1.25
C VAL A 24 -3.20 -5.44 -1.98
N ALA A 25 -2.99 -6.36 -2.93
CA ALA A 25 -4.08 -7.03 -3.62
C ALA A 25 -4.94 -7.88 -2.66
N SER A 26 -4.32 -8.55 -1.69
CA SER A 26 -5.01 -9.31 -0.64
C SER A 26 -5.88 -8.41 0.24
N LEU A 27 -5.38 -7.22 0.61
CA LEU A 27 -6.13 -6.22 1.37
C LEU A 27 -7.35 -5.72 0.60
N TYR A 28 -7.21 -5.44 -0.71
CA TYR A 28 -8.35 -5.12 -1.56
C TYR A 28 -9.38 -6.26 -1.63
N ALA A 29 -8.91 -7.50 -1.81
CA ALA A 29 -9.78 -8.67 -1.90
C ALA A 29 -10.58 -8.92 -0.61
N ARG A 30 -9.97 -8.69 0.56
CA ARG A 30 -10.65 -8.81 1.86
C ARG A 30 -11.88 -7.90 1.95
N VAL A 31 -11.78 -6.66 1.50
CA VAL A 31 -12.89 -5.71 1.54
C VAL A 31 -13.88 -5.95 0.39
N LEU A 32 -13.37 -6.01 -0.85
CA LEU A 32 -14.22 -5.97 -2.05
C LEU A 32 -14.87 -7.31 -2.39
N LEU A 33 -14.23 -8.43 -2.04
CA LEU A 33 -14.70 -9.77 -2.39
C LEU A 33 -15.17 -10.57 -1.17
N LYS A 34 -14.47 -10.44 -0.04
CA LYS A 34 -14.82 -11.13 1.21
C LYS A 34 -15.74 -10.33 2.13
N CYS A 35 -16.07 -9.09 1.75
CA CYS A 35 -16.95 -8.19 2.51
C CYS A 35 -16.51 -8.00 3.96
N GLU A 36 -15.21 -8.06 4.23
CA GLU A 36 -14.66 -7.75 5.55
C GLU A 36 -14.86 -6.26 5.85
N GLU A 37 -15.10 -5.93 7.11
CA GLU A 37 -15.32 -4.56 7.55
C GLU A 37 -14.04 -3.71 7.32
N PRO A 38 -14.11 -2.57 6.62
CA PRO A 38 -12.90 -1.80 6.28
C PRO A 38 -12.08 -1.32 7.48
N ALA A 39 -12.70 -1.04 8.64
CA ALA A 39 -11.97 -0.63 9.84
C ALA A 39 -11.17 -1.78 10.49
N SER A 40 -11.56 -3.05 10.32
CA SER A 40 -10.72 -4.20 10.73
C SER A 40 -9.49 -4.32 9.84
N VAL A 41 -9.65 -4.18 8.51
CA VAL A 41 -8.54 -4.26 7.54
C VAL A 41 -7.56 -3.07 7.68
N LYS A 42 -8.04 -1.93 8.18
CA LYS A 42 -7.24 -0.71 8.37
C LYS A 42 -6.00 -0.92 9.24
N ALA A 43 -6.05 -1.80 10.24
CA ALA A 43 -4.90 -2.11 11.09
C ALA A 43 -3.76 -2.75 10.27
N ASP A 44 -4.10 -3.69 9.40
CA ASP A 44 -3.14 -4.41 8.57
C ASP A 44 -2.56 -3.50 7.46
N VAL A 45 -3.39 -2.62 6.89
CA VAL A 45 -2.92 -1.57 5.96
C VAL A 45 -1.88 -0.67 6.65
N ARG A 46 -2.13 -0.29 7.91
CA ARG A 46 -1.19 0.54 8.70
C ARG A 46 0.09 -0.20 9.01
N ALA A 47 0.03 -1.49 9.35
CA ALA A 47 1.21 -2.31 9.58
C ALA A 47 2.10 -2.37 8.32
N LEU A 48 1.51 -2.73 7.17
CA LEU A 48 2.23 -2.80 5.89
C LEU A 48 2.85 -1.46 5.50
N LYS A 49 2.10 -0.35 5.61
CA LYS A 49 2.64 0.99 5.34
C LYS A 49 3.72 1.40 6.34
N GLY A 50 3.62 0.93 7.57
CA GLY A 50 4.55 1.23 8.66
C GLY A 50 5.98 0.75 8.38
N GLU A 51 6.14 -0.32 7.61
CA GLU A 51 7.41 -0.90 7.20
C GLU A 51 8.11 -0.09 6.08
N HIS A 52 7.38 0.79 5.39
CA HIS A 52 7.85 1.54 4.23
C HIS A 52 7.63 3.05 4.41
N GLN A 53 8.55 3.72 5.13
CA GLN A 53 8.44 5.16 5.44
C GLN A 53 9.58 6.01 4.87
N THR A 54 10.47 5.44 4.05
CA THR A 54 11.63 6.15 3.50
C THR A 54 11.50 6.28 1.99
N VAL A 55 11.66 7.49 1.48
CA VAL A 55 11.73 7.75 0.04
C VAL A 55 12.96 7.07 -0.54
N GLN A 56 12.74 6.27 -1.58
CA GLN A 56 13.74 5.56 -2.36
C GLN A 56 13.85 6.18 -3.76
N TYR A 57 14.82 5.67 -4.53
CA TYR A 57 15.06 6.07 -5.93
C TYR A 57 15.35 7.58 -6.11
N CYS A 58 16.04 8.17 -5.15
CA CYS A 58 16.50 9.56 -5.16
C CYS A 58 17.95 9.67 -4.65
N PHE A 59 18.58 10.83 -4.85
CA PHE A 59 19.97 11.06 -4.45
C PHE A 59 20.17 11.00 -2.93
N GLU A 60 19.20 11.51 -2.16
CA GLU A 60 19.24 11.51 -0.69
C GLU A 60 17.95 10.89 -0.14
N PRO A 61 18.02 9.69 0.47
CA PRO A 61 16.87 9.08 1.13
C PRO A 61 16.47 9.85 2.39
N GLY A 62 15.17 9.92 2.66
CA GLY A 62 14.61 10.59 3.83
C GLY A 62 13.19 10.13 4.15
N PRO A 63 12.62 10.57 5.29
CA PRO A 63 11.25 10.24 5.64
C PRO A 63 10.27 10.72 4.56
N ALA A 64 9.38 9.83 4.11
CA ALA A 64 8.36 10.12 3.10
C ALA A 64 7.24 11.02 3.63
N TYR A 65 7.06 11.03 4.95
CA TYR A 65 6.04 11.79 5.64
C TYR A 65 6.67 12.52 6.84
N PRO A 66 6.29 13.78 7.12
CA PRO A 66 6.75 14.53 8.29
C PRO A 66 6.22 13.96 9.61
#